data_AF-A0A3M6T9W3-F1
#
_entry.id   AF-A0A3M6T9W3-F1
#
_cell.length_a   1.000
_cell.length_b   1.000
_cell.length_c   1.000
_cell.angle_alpha   90.00
_cell.angle_beta   90.00
_cell.angle_gamma   90.00
#
_symmetry.space_group_name_H-M   'P 1'
#
loop_
_entity.id
_entity.type
_entity.pdbx_description
1 polymer ?
#
loop_
_entity_poly.entity_id
_entity_poly.type
_entity_poly.pdbx_seq_one_letter_code
_entity_poly.pdbx_strand_id
1 'polypeptide(L)'
;MAAATPSSLASSVEKTNGAKLCRLLIDGGTAVLRKWFNTFHPPSKLAAGLSSHFTTLHTLFKKKVLRLAQWDQLFPPNGDPADSKEFDITLLFLLLTNMYGLTPPSSGWHAMPPVGDTSFEANLARVKFFRNELYGHVSTTGVEMSVFLSLWQEIRAVLVDLGFDQVEIDRLEAEHSGEEDCIDLLREWSESEEDTKSQLRDIRNFQIQMREDVADLRQNQIEDQKILEDTRFKLDKLSQCQAKTLEAVEEMQVGIEEFKQEAEALKNLAKVDFREDIEYHAQRFQEGTREWIFQKIDEWLDDKSSENRVMVISGNAGMGKSVISAVACKRMQEAGRLSGSHFCQHNNVRY
;
A
#
# COMPACT_ATOMS: atom_id res chain seq x y z
N MET A 1 20.76 -38.02 -25.44
CA MET A 1 19.36 -38.41 -25.22
C MET A 1 18.75 -38.67 -26.58
N ALA A 2 18.48 -39.92 -26.94
CA ALA A 2 17.76 -40.21 -28.18
C ALA A 2 16.31 -39.76 -27.99
N ALA A 3 15.82 -38.86 -28.85
CA ALA A 3 14.42 -38.46 -28.83
C ALA A 3 13.55 -39.69 -29.06
N ALA A 4 12.58 -39.94 -28.17
CA ALA A 4 11.63 -41.02 -28.33
C ALA A 4 10.90 -40.85 -29.67
N THR A 5 10.80 -41.91 -30.46
CA THR A 5 10.07 -41.89 -31.73
C THR A 5 8.63 -41.46 -31.45
N PRO A 6 8.13 -40.36 -32.06
CA PRO A 6 6.79 -39.88 -31.80
C PRO A 6 5.77 -40.95 -32.18
N SER A 7 4.75 -41.12 -31.33
CA SER A 7 3.68 -42.10 -31.55
C SER A 7 2.99 -41.83 -32.88
N SER A 8 2.68 -42.88 -33.64
CA SER A 8 1.90 -42.75 -34.89
C SER A 8 0.49 -42.21 -34.66
N LEU A 9 0.01 -42.20 -33.41
CA LEU A 9 -1.28 -41.63 -33.02
C LEU A 9 -1.18 -40.22 -32.43
N ALA A 10 0.04 -39.71 -32.16
CA ALA A 10 0.23 -38.34 -31.68
C ALA A 10 -0.31 -37.32 -32.68
N SER A 11 -0.79 -36.19 -32.18
CA SER A 11 -1.16 -35.07 -33.03
C SER A 11 0.09 -34.48 -33.71
N SER A 12 -0.12 -33.88 -34.87
CA SER A 12 0.91 -33.16 -35.61
C SER A 12 0.26 -32.12 -36.53
N VAL A 13 1.07 -31.17 -37.00
CA VAL A 13 0.63 -30.18 -38.00
C VAL A 13 0.10 -30.88 -39.24
N GLU A 14 0.76 -31.95 -39.71
CA GLU A 14 0.31 -32.69 -40.89
C GLU A 14 -1.05 -33.36 -40.67
N LYS A 15 -1.31 -33.92 -39.48
CA LYS A 15 -2.62 -34.49 -39.17
C LYS A 15 -3.71 -33.44 -39.09
N THR A 16 -3.38 -32.25 -38.57
CA THR A 16 -4.32 -31.13 -38.57
C THR A 16 -4.64 -30.65 -39.99
N ASN A 17 -3.63 -30.57 -40.86
CA ASN A 17 -3.81 -30.28 -42.28
C ASN A 17 -4.75 -31.29 -42.96
N GLY A 18 -4.55 -32.59 -42.69
CA GLY A 18 -5.42 -33.64 -43.20
C GLY A 18 -6.86 -33.54 -42.71
N ALA A 19 -7.06 -33.16 -41.44
CA ALA A 19 -8.39 -32.93 -40.87
C ALA A 19 -9.07 -31.70 -41.49
N LYS A 20 -8.34 -30.60 -41.72
CA LYS A 20 -8.84 -29.42 -42.42
C LYS A 20 -9.26 -29.73 -43.87
N LEU A 21 -8.43 -30.47 -44.61
CA LEU A 21 -8.79 -30.94 -45.96
C LEU A 21 -10.04 -31.84 -45.95
N CYS A 22 -10.21 -32.64 -44.90
CA CYS A 22 -11.39 -33.48 -44.74
C CYS A 22 -12.65 -32.63 -44.60
N ARG A 23 -12.62 -31.62 -43.71
CA ARG A 23 -13.73 -30.69 -43.54
C ARG A 23 -14.04 -29.93 -44.83
N LEU A 24 -13.01 -29.43 -45.52
CA LEU A 24 -13.19 -28.73 -46.78
C LEU A 24 -13.86 -29.63 -47.83
N LEU A 25 -13.29 -30.80 -48.11
CA LEU A 25 -13.75 -31.66 -49.19
C LEU A 25 -15.01 -32.45 -48.85
N ILE A 26 -15.05 -33.10 -47.68
CA ILE A 26 -16.14 -33.98 -47.30
C ILE A 26 -17.35 -33.15 -46.87
N ASP A 27 -17.21 -32.25 -45.91
CA ASP A 27 -18.37 -31.48 -45.43
C ASP A 27 -18.79 -30.45 -46.47
N GLY A 28 -17.84 -29.67 -47.00
CA GLY A 28 -18.09 -28.67 -48.04
C GLY A 28 -18.59 -29.29 -49.35
N GLY A 29 -17.94 -30.36 -49.82
CA GLY A 29 -18.36 -31.08 -51.02
C GLY A 29 -19.72 -31.75 -50.85
N THR A 30 -20.00 -32.39 -49.71
CA THR A 30 -21.32 -32.95 -49.42
C THR A 30 -22.39 -31.86 -49.46
N ALA A 31 -22.15 -30.73 -48.81
CA ALA A 31 -23.10 -29.63 -48.76
C ALA A 31 -23.42 -29.07 -50.16
N VAL A 32 -22.40 -28.85 -51.00
CA VAL A 32 -22.61 -28.29 -52.34
C VAL A 32 -23.29 -29.30 -53.27
N LEU A 33 -22.89 -30.57 -53.23
CA LEU A 33 -23.54 -31.62 -54.04
C LEU A 33 -24.99 -31.85 -53.59
N ARG A 34 -25.27 -31.78 -52.28
CA ARG A 34 -26.63 -31.89 -51.75
C ARG A 34 -27.51 -30.72 -52.19
N LYS A 35 -26.96 -29.49 -52.19
CA LYS A 35 -27.65 -28.29 -52.68
C LYS A 35 -28.06 -28.46 -54.15
N TRP A 36 -27.16 -28.92 -55.00
CA TRP A 36 -27.46 -29.21 -56.40
C TRP A 36 -28.48 -30.34 -56.54
N PHE A 37 -28.29 -31.46 -55.84
CA PHE A 37 -29.22 -32.57 -55.85
C PHE A 37 -30.65 -32.14 -55.48
N ASN A 38 -30.80 -31.33 -54.43
CA ASN A 38 -32.11 -30.83 -53.97
C ASN A 38 -32.73 -29.79 -54.90
N THR A 39 -31.93 -29.12 -55.73
CA THR A 39 -32.46 -28.20 -56.76
C THR A 39 -33.23 -28.98 -57.82
N PHE A 40 -32.75 -30.17 -58.18
CA PHE A 40 -33.38 -31.00 -59.19
C PHE A 40 -34.39 -32.03 -58.60
N HIS A 41 -34.16 -32.52 -57.39
CA HIS A 41 -35.07 -33.37 -56.61
C HIS A 41 -35.31 -32.76 -55.23
N PRO A 42 -36.22 -31.76 -55.13
CA PRO A 42 -36.64 -31.24 -53.83
C PRO A 42 -37.11 -32.39 -52.92
N PRO A 43 -36.93 -32.31 -51.59
CA PRO A 43 -37.28 -33.39 -50.67
C PRO A 43 -38.72 -33.92 -50.85
N SER A 44 -39.67 -33.05 -51.18
CA SER A 44 -41.06 -33.42 -51.44
C SER A 44 -41.27 -34.28 -52.70
N LYS A 45 -40.32 -34.27 -53.65
CA LYS A 45 -40.36 -35.02 -54.91
C LYS A 45 -39.37 -36.18 -54.95
N LEU A 46 -38.58 -36.37 -53.89
CA LEU A 46 -37.49 -37.34 -53.86
C LEU A 46 -37.99 -38.78 -54.08
N ALA A 47 -39.02 -39.22 -53.37
CA ALA A 47 -39.56 -40.58 -53.50
C ALA A 47 -40.04 -40.89 -54.93
N ALA A 48 -40.68 -39.93 -55.59
CA ALA A 48 -41.11 -40.06 -56.98
C ALA A 48 -39.91 -40.12 -57.94
N GLY A 49 -38.89 -39.28 -57.74
CA GLY A 49 -37.66 -39.28 -58.54
C GLY A 49 -36.83 -40.57 -58.40
N LEU A 50 -36.76 -41.13 -57.19
CA LEU A 50 -36.12 -42.42 -56.95
C LEU A 50 -36.88 -43.56 -57.62
N SER A 51 -38.21 -43.53 -57.54
CA SER A 51 -39.08 -44.52 -58.18
C SER A 51 -38.97 -44.50 -59.71
N SER A 52 -38.90 -43.32 -60.32
CA SER A 52 -38.74 -43.19 -61.78
C SER A 52 -37.39 -43.71 -62.29
N HIS A 53 -36.35 -43.70 -61.45
CA HIS A 53 -35.01 -44.18 -61.77
C HIS A 53 -34.69 -45.55 -61.14
N PHE A 54 -35.69 -46.27 -60.62
CA PHE A 54 -35.49 -47.52 -59.89
C PHE A 54 -34.67 -48.55 -60.67
N THR A 55 -34.96 -48.75 -61.97
CA THR A 55 -34.24 -49.71 -62.82
C THR A 55 -32.75 -49.38 -62.93
N THR A 56 -32.40 -48.10 -63.06
CA THR A 56 -31.01 -47.63 -63.13
C THR A 56 -30.31 -47.88 -61.78
N LEU A 57 -30.93 -47.45 -60.68
CA LEU A 57 -30.39 -47.60 -59.32
C LEU A 57 -30.23 -49.08 -58.94
N HIS A 58 -31.21 -49.92 -59.25
CA HIS A 58 -31.17 -51.36 -59.02
C HIS A 58 -30.06 -52.04 -59.85
N THR A 59 -29.80 -51.55 -61.06
CA THR A 59 -28.66 -52.01 -61.87
C THR A 59 -27.33 -51.66 -61.20
N LEU A 60 -27.18 -50.44 -60.68
CA LEU A 60 -25.97 -50.02 -59.95
C LEU A 60 -25.78 -50.84 -58.66
N PHE A 61 -26.86 -51.17 -57.97
CA PHE A 61 -26.84 -52.05 -56.80
C PHE A 61 -26.40 -53.48 -57.16
N LYS A 62 -26.97 -54.08 -58.21
CA LYS A 62 -26.54 -55.40 -58.71
C LYS A 62 -25.07 -55.43 -59.14
N LYS A 63 -24.57 -54.32 -59.71
CA LYS A 63 -23.16 -54.15 -60.09
C LYS A 63 -22.24 -53.83 -58.91
N LYS A 64 -22.77 -53.74 -57.67
CA LYS A 64 -22.03 -53.38 -56.45
C LYS A 64 -21.38 -51.98 -56.49
N VAL A 65 -21.87 -51.10 -57.36
CA VAL A 65 -21.48 -49.68 -57.39
C VAL A 65 -22.15 -48.95 -56.22
N LEU A 66 -23.44 -49.26 -55.99
CA LEU A 66 -24.17 -48.83 -54.81
C LEU A 66 -24.05 -49.90 -53.72
N ARG A 67 -23.67 -49.50 -52.50
CA ARG A 67 -23.55 -50.42 -51.35
C ARG A 67 -24.91 -50.66 -50.70
N LEU A 68 -25.05 -51.75 -49.94
CA LEU A 68 -26.30 -52.07 -49.21
C LEU A 68 -26.76 -50.92 -48.31
N ALA A 69 -25.86 -50.33 -47.52
CA ALA A 69 -26.20 -49.20 -46.66
C ALA A 69 -26.74 -48.00 -47.45
N GLN A 70 -26.17 -47.71 -48.63
CA GLN A 70 -26.66 -46.65 -49.52
C GLN A 70 -27.98 -47.03 -50.19
N TRP A 71 -28.20 -48.32 -50.49
CA TRP A 71 -29.48 -48.81 -51.00
C TRP A 71 -30.59 -48.60 -49.97
N ASP A 72 -30.35 -48.97 -48.73
CA ASP A 72 -31.31 -48.82 -47.64
C ASP A 72 -31.59 -47.34 -47.30
N GLN A 73 -30.66 -46.43 -47.60
CA GLN A 73 -30.93 -44.98 -47.54
C GLN A 73 -31.87 -44.49 -48.65
N LEU A 74 -31.82 -45.08 -49.84
CA LEU A 74 -32.69 -44.72 -50.97
C LEU A 74 -34.06 -45.40 -50.89
N PHE A 75 -34.09 -46.65 -50.41
CA PHE A 75 -35.28 -47.49 -50.28
C PHE A 75 -35.33 -48.13 -48.90
N PRO A 76 -35.73 -47.37 -47.86
CA PRO A 76 -35.74 -47.86 -46.49
C PRO A 76 -36.59 -49.12 -46.31
N PRO A 77 -36.07 -50.19 -45.67
CA PRO A 77 -36.82 -51.44 -45.47
C PRO A 77 -38.09 -51.29 -44.62
N ASN A 78 -38.10 -50.28 -43.75
CA ASN A 78 -39.23 -49.94 -42.89
C ASN A 78 -40.33 -49.12 -43.62
N GLY A 79 -40.08 -48.71 -44.87
CA GLY A 79 -41.03 -47.93 -45.68
C GLY A 79 -41.01 -46.43 -45.41
N ASP A 80 -40.09 -45.94 -44.58
CA ASP A 80 -39.92 -44.50 -44.36
C ASP A 80 -39.48 -43.79 -45.64
N PRO A 81 -39.83 -42.50 -45.81
CA PRO A 81 -39.33 -41.73 -46.95
C PRO A 81 -37.82 -41.52 -46.83
N ALA A 82 -37.11 -41.64 -47.96
CA ALA A 82 -35.69 -41.30 -48.03
C ALA A 82 -35.48 -39.81 -47.67
N ASP A 83 -34.46 -39.52 -46.86
CA ASP A 83 -34.03 -38.15 -46.57
C ASP A 83 -32.69 -37.87 -47.25
N SER A 84 -32.71 -36.91 -48.16
CA SER A 84 -31.51 -36.42 -48.83
C SER A 84 -30.42 -35.97 -47.86
N LYS A 85 -30.72 -35.58 -46.62
CA LYS A 85 -29.73 -35.11 -45.62
C LYS A 85 -28.76 -36.18 -45.17
N GLU A 86 -29.17 -37.45 -45.22
CA GLU A 86 -28.36 -38.59 -44.78
C GLU A 86 -27.39 -39.09 -45.86
N PHE A 87 -27.48 -38.54 -47.08
CA PHE A 87 -26.66 -39.00 -48.19
C PHE A 87 -25.22 -38.48 -48.06
N ASP A 88 -24.26 -39.39 -48.14
CA ASP A 88 -22.84 -39.05 -48.18
C ASP A 88 -22.43 -38.47 -49.56
N ILE A 89 -21.24 -37.88 -49.64
CA ILE A 89 -20.68 -37.30 -50.88
C ILE A 89 -20.64 -38.29 -52.06
N THR A 90 -20.42 -39.58 -51.79
CA THR A 90 -20.34 -40.62 -52.82
C THR A 90 -21.71 -40.93 -53.39
N LEU A 91 -22.71 -41.08 -52.51
CA LEU A 91 -24.08 -41.33 -52.89
C LEU A 91 -24.62 -40.14 -53.69
N LEU A 92 -24.40 -38.90 -53.21
CA LEU A 92 -24.79 -37.69 -53.93
C LEU A 92 -24.17 -37.62 -55.34
N PHE A 93 -22.87 -37.90 -55.48
CA PHE A 93 -22.21 -37.96 -56.78
C PHE A 93 -22.86 -39.00 -57.70
N LEU A 94 -23.13 -40.21 -57.19
CA LEU A 94 -23.74 -41.29 -57.97
C LEU A 94 -25.15 -40.93 -58.44
N LEU A 95 -25.97 -40.37 -57.56
CA LEU A 95 -27.32 -39.93 -57.90
C LEU A 95 -27.27 -38.80 -58.94
N LEU A 96 -26.41 -37.80 -58.75
CA LEU A 96 -26.27 -36.68 -59.67
C LEU A 96 -25.91 -37.15 -61.09
N THR A 97 -24.94 -38.06 -61.20
CA THR A 97 -24.45 -38.54 -62.49
C THR A 97 -25.36 -39.56 -63.18
N ASN A 98 -26.16 -40.33 -62.44
CA ASN A 98 -26.98 -41.41 -63.00
C ASN A 98 -28.47 -41.05 -63.14
N MET A 99 -28.97 -40.05 -62.41
CA MET A 99 -30.39 -39.64 -62.48
C MET A 99 -30.61 -38.40 -63.35
N TYR A 100 -29.63 -37.51 -63.50
CA TYR A 100 -29.79 -36.27 -64.30
C TYR A 100 -29.16 -36.35 -65.69
N GLY A 101 -28.68 -37.53 -66.10
CA GLY A 101 -28.11 -37.71 -67.44
C GLY A 101 -26.92 -36.79 -67.72
N LEU A 102 -26.18 -36.37 -66.67
CA LEU A 102 -24.99 -35.55 -66.82
C LEU A 102 -24.01 -36.27 -67.74
N THR A 103 -23.47 -35.54 -68.71
CA THR A 103 -22.52 -36.12 -69.66
C THR A 103 -21.13 -36.09 -69.02
N PRO A 104 -20.39 -37.21 -68.99
CA PRO A 104 -19.05 -37.20 -68.44
C PRO A 104 -18.16 -36.17 -69.16
N PRO A 105 -17.22 -35.53 -68.45
CA PRO A 105 -16.13 -34.78 -69.08
C PRO A 105 -15.37 -35.64 -70.08
N SER A 106 -14.56 -35.04 -70.95
CA SER A 106 -13.77 -35.78 -71.95
C SER A 106 -12.82 -36.81 -71.32
N SER A 107 -12.39 -36.61 -70.07
CA SER A 107 -11.58 -37.53 -69.27
C SER A 107 -12.40 -38.64 -68.58
N GLY A 108 -13.73 -38.58 -68.62
CA GLY A 108 -14.62 -39.45 -67.88
C GLY A 108 -14.75 -39.10 -66.39
N TRP A 109 -15.60 -39.85 -65.68
CA TRP A 109 -15.88 -39.65 -64.24
C TRP A 109 -14.80 -40.17 -63.28
N HIS A 110 -13.71 -40.75 -63.80
CA HIS A 110 -12.72 -41.49 -63.00
C HIS A 110 -11.29 -40.99 -63.17
N ALA A 111 -11.09 -39.94 -63.95
CA ALA A 111 -9.78 -39.30 -64.17
C ALA A 111 -9.90 -37.80 -63.94
N MET A 112 -8.80 -37.18 -63.51
CA MET A 112 -8.71 -35.75 -63.29
C MET A 112 -9.00 -34.99 -64.59
N PRO A 113 -10.01 -34.11 -64.63
CA PRO A 113 -10.32 -33.31 -65.82
C PRO A 113 -9.23 -32.26 -66.13
N PRO A 114 -9.08 -31.82 -67.39
CA PRO A 114 -8.14 -30.77 -67.76
C PRO A 114 -8.37 -29.47 -66.99
N VAL A 115 -7.31 -28.77 -66.56
CA VAL A 115 -7.42 -27.56 -65.73
C VAL A 115 -8.32 -26.48 -66.33
N GLY A 116 -8.35 -26.35 -67.67
CA GLY A 116 -9.21 -25.37 -68.36
C GLY A 116 -10.70 -25.73 -68.44
N ASP A 117 -11.10 -26.94 -68.06
CA ASP A 117 -12.50 -27.37 -68.05
C ASP A 117 -13.14 -27.04 -66.70
N THR A 118 -13.78 -25.88 -66.59
CA THR A 118 -14.48 -25.42 -65.38
C THR A 118 -15.99 -25.74 -65.42
N SER A 119 -16.40 -26.71 -66.25
CA SER A 119 -17.80 -27.15 -66.30
C SER A 119 -18.26 -27.76 -64.98
N PHE A 120 -19.58 -27.77 -64.77
CA PHE A 120 -20.19 -28.39 -63.60
C PHE A 120 -19.81 -29.87 -63.49
N GLU A 121 -19.83 -30.60 -64.61
CA GLU A 121 -19.46 -32.01 -64.68
C GLU A 121 -17.97 -32.25 -64.41
N ALA A 122 -17.09 -31.36 -64.90
CA ALA A 122 -15.67 -31.43 -64.58
C ALA A 122 -15.42 -31.19 -63.09
N ASN A 123 -16.07 -30.21 -62.49
CA ASN A 123 -15.95 -29.93 -61.05
C ASN A 123 -16.52 -31.08 -60.20
N LEU A 124 -17.61 -31.71 -60.63
CA LEU A 124 -18.14 -32.92 -59.99
C LEU A 124 -17.13 -34.09 -60.06
N ALA A 125 -16.48 -34.28 -61.22
CA ALA A 125 -15.43 -35.29 -61.39
C ALA A 125 -14.19 -35.00 -60.51
N ARG A 126 -13.78 -33.73 -60.36
CA ARG A 126 -12.70 -33.32 -59.45
C ARG A 126 -12.99 -33.63 -57.99
N VAL A 127 -14.19 -33.33 -57.50
CA VAL A 127 -14.61 -33.68 -56.12
C VAL A 127 -14.44 -35.18 -55.88
N LYS A 128 -14.89 -36.02 -56.82
CA LYS A 128 -14.71 -37.47 -56.72
C LYS A 128 -13.24 -37.89 -56.78
N PHE A 129 -12.45 -37.27 -57.66
CA PHE A 129 -11.02 -37.55 -57.79
C PHE A 129 -10.29 -37.26 -56.48
N PHE A 130 -10.40 -36.04 -55.95
CA PHE A 130 -9.77 -35.66 -54.68
C PHE A 130 -10.23 -36.54 -53.52
N ARG A 131 -11.51 -36.91 -53.48
CA ARG A 131 -12.01 -37.79 -52.41
C ARG A 131 -11.32 -39.15 -52.46
N ASN A 132 -11.17 -39.72 -53.65
CA ASN A 132 -10.50 -41.00 -53.82
C ASN A 132 -8.99 -40.91 -53.51
N GLU A 133 -8.36 -39.81 -53.89
CA GLU A 133 -6.94 -39.56 -53.61
C GLU A 133 -6.68 -39.42 -52.11
N LEU A 134 -7.46 -38.59 -51.42
CA LEU A 134 -7.28 -38.28 -50.00
C LEU A 134 -7.82 -39.35 -49.04
N TYR A 135 -8.80 -40.16 -49.46
CA TYR A 135 -9.50 -41.08 -48.56
C TYR A 135 -9.76 -42.48 -49.12
N GLY A 136 -9.43 -42.73 -50.39
CA GLY A 136 -9.61 -44.05 -51.00
C GLY A 136 -8.59 -45.08 -50.50
N HIS A 137 -7.31 -44.68 -50.39
CA HIS A 137 -6.19 -45.58 -50.12
C HIS A 137 -5.01 -44.91 -49.39
N VAL A 138 -5.26 -44.04 -48.40
CA VAL A 138 -4.18 -43.38 -47.67
C VAL A 138 -3.57 -44.26 -46.56
N SER A 139 -2.25 -44.18 -46.39
CA SER A 139 -1.50 -44.89 -45.33
C SER A 139 -1.37 -44.07 -44.04
N THR A 140 -1.72 -42.78 -44.09
CA THR A 140 -1.67 -41.83 -42.97
C THR A 140 -2.77 -40.79 -43.14
N THR A 141 -3.23 -40.22 -42.02
CA THR A 141 -4.13 -39.06 -42.01
C THR A 141 -3.38 -37.73 -42.10
N GLY A 142 -2.05 -37.76 -42.00
CA GLY A 142 -1.21 -36.56 -42.09
C GLY A 142 -0.93 -36.15 -43.53
N VAL A 143 -1.06 -34.86 -43.82
CA VAL A 143 -0.73 -34.23 -45.10
C VAL A 143 0.35 -33.18 -44.90
N GLU A 144 1.47 -33.33 -45.59
CA GLU A 144 2.59 -32.39 -45.55
C GLU A 144 2.15 -30.99 -46.04
N MET A 145 2.74 -29.93 -45.51
CA MET A 145 2.30 -28.55 -45.73
C MET A 145 2.26 -28.14 -47.21
N SER A 146 3.26 -28.48 -48.01
CA SER A 146 3.27 -28.11 -49.44
C SER A 146 2.16 -28.81 -50.24
N VAL A 147 1.88 -30.09 -49.91
CA VAL A 147 0.77 -30.85 -50.49
C VAL A 147 -0.57 -30.29 -50.01
N PHE A 148 -0.67 -29.94 -48.73
CA PHE A 148 -1.85 -29.31 -48.15
C PHE A 148 -2.20 -28.01 -48.88
N LEU A 149 -1.25 -27.09 -49.04
CA LEU A 149 -1.48 -25.82 -49.72
C LEU A 149 -1.92 -26.01 -51.17
N SER A 150 -1.32 -26.97 -51.88
CA SER A 150 -1.67 -27.27 -53.27
C SER A 150 -3.10 -27.82 -53.39
N LEU A 151 -3.42 -28.87 -52.62
CA LEU A 151 -4.76 -29.48 -52.63
C LEU A 151 -5.83 -28.53 -52.10
N TRP A 152 -5.50 -27.71 -51.09
CA TRP A 152 -6.41 -26.71 -50.55
C TRP A 152 -6.87 -25.75 -51.63
N GLN A 153 -5.94 -25.16 -52.38
CA GLN A 153 -6.28 -24.20 -53.44
C GLN A 153 -7.11 -24.85 -54.55
N GLU A 154 -6.77 -26.07 -54.98
CA GLU A 154 -7.54 -26.78 -56.00
C GLU A 154 -8.95 -27.15 -55.54
N ILE A 155 -9.10 -27.71 -54.33
CA ILE A 155 -10.41 -28.08 -53.78
C ILE A 155 -11.25 -26.84 -53.51
N ARG A 156 -10.67 -25.78 -52.95
CA ARG A 156 -11.33 -24.48 -52.76
C ARG A 156 -11.92 -23.97 -54.07
N ALA A 157 -11.12 -23.90 -55.13
CA ALA A 157 -11.58 -23.39 -56.43
C ALA A 157 -12.78 -24.20 -56.95
N VAL A 158 -12.70 -25.53 -56.86
CA VAL A 158 -13.79 -26.44 -57.26
C VAL A 158 -15.07 -26.21 -56.45
N LEU A 159 -14.96 -26.07 -55.13
CA LEU A 159 -16.14 -25.84 -54.27
C LEU A 159 -16.79 -24.48 -54.52
N VAL A 160 -15.98 -23.44 -54.75
CA VAL A 160 -16.46 -22.10 -55.09
C VAL A 160 -17.18 -22.10 -56.43
N ASP A 161 -16.61 -22.76 -57.45
CA ASP A 161 -17.26 -22.91 -58.77
C ASP A 161 -18.59 -23.67 -58.67
N LEU A 162 -18.68 -24.64 -57.75
CA LEU A 162 -19.93 -25.35 -57.47
C LEU A 162 -20.91 -24.52 -56.63
N GLY A 163 -20.52 -23.32 -56.16
CA GLY A 163 -21.37 -22.37 -55.45
C GLY A 163 -21.39 -22.56 -53.93
N PHE A 164 -20.30 -23.06 -53.35
CA PHE A 164 -20.04 -23.01 -51.92
C PHE A 164 -19.57 -21.61 -51.49
N ASP A 165 -19.85 -21.21 -50.24
CA ASP A 165 -19.54 -19.87 -49.76
C ASP A 165 -18.04 -19.70 -49.49
N GLN A 166 -17.43 -18.73 -50.18
CA GLN A 166 -16.02 -18.37 -50.00
C GLN A 166 -15.73 -17.93 -48.55
N VAL A 167 -16.68 -17.27 -47.87
CA VAL A 167 -16.47 -16.78 -46.50
C VAL A 167 -16.29 -17.93 -45.51
N GLU A 168 -17.05 -19.02 -45.69
CA GLU A 168 -16.93 -20.21 -44.84
C GLU A 168 -15.61 -20.96 -45.11
N ILE A 169 -15.14 -20.97 -46.36
CA ILE A 169 -13.82 -21.52 -46.71
C ILE A 169 -12.71 -20.68 -46.08
N ASP A 170 -12.76 -19.35 -46.20
CA ASP A 170 -11.75 -18.45 -45.64
C ASP A 170 -11.70 -18.54 -44.11
N ARG A 171 -12.86 -18.71 -43.45
CA ARG A 171 -12.94 -19.00 -42.01
C ARG A 171 -12.25 -20.30 -41.64
N LEU A 172 -12.45 -21.36 -42.42
CA LEU A 172 -11.79 -22.65 -42.21
C LEU A 172 -10.27 -22.57 -42.49
N GLU A 173 -9.86 -21.77 -43.48
CA GLU A 173 -8.44 -21.54 -43.80
C GLU A 173 -7.73 -20.84 -42.63
N ALA A 174 -8.37 -19.80 -42.08
CA ALA A 174 -7.86 -18.98 -40.97
C ALA A 174 -7.99 -19.65 -39.59
N GLU A 175 -8.67 -20.79 -39.49
CA GLU A 175 -8.76 -21.54 -38.23
C GLU A 175 -7.36 -21.99 -37.82
N HIS A 176 -6.83 -21.53 -36.70
CA HIS A 176 -5.52 -21.98 -36.23
C HIS A 176 -5.65 -23.36 -35.57
N SER A 177 -4.64 -24.20 -35.75
CA SER A 177 -4.59 -25.54 -35.16
C SER A 177 -4.49 -25.36 -33.64
N GLY A 178 -5.54 -25.69 -32.89
CA GLY A 178 -5.67 -25.33 -31.47
C GLY A 178 -4.57 -25.82 -30.51
N GLU A 179 -3.61 -26.61 -30.97
CA GLU A 179 -2.42 -26.99 -30.19
C GLU A 179 -1.36 -25.89 -30.14
N GLU A 180 -1.11 -25.17 -31.23
CA GLU A 180 -0.08 -24.11 -31.29
C GLU A 180 -0.52 -22.88 -30.48
N ASP A 181 -1.77 -22.44 -30.66
CA ASP A 181 -2.36 -21.35 -29.87
C ASP A 181 -2.42 -21.67 -28.38
N CYS A 182 -2.70 -22.93 -28.02
CA CYS A 182 -2.71 -23.37 -26.62
C CYS A 182 -1.31 -23.31 -26.02
N ILE A 183 -0.28 -23.73 -26.76
CA ILE A 183 1.11 -23.66 -26.31
C ILE A 183 1.57 -22.21 -26.16
N ASP A 184 1.24 -21.35 -27.11
CA ASP A 184 1.60 -19.93 -27.08
C ASP A 184 0.90 -19.21 -25.92
N LEU A 185 -0.40 -19.44 -25.72
CA LEU A 185 -1.14 -18.93 -24.57
C LEU A 185 -0.56 -19.44 -23.24
N LEU A 186 -0.20 -20.72 -23.16
CA LEU A 186 0.43 -21.28 -21.96
C LEU A 186 1.81 -20.65 -21.68
N ARG A 187 2.57 -20.33 -22.72
CA ARG A 187 3.86 -19.64 -22.58
C ARG A 187 3.65 -18.22 -22.06
N GLU A 188 2.73 -17.46 -22.64
CA GLU A 188 2.38 -16.11 -22.17
C GLU A 188 1.91 -16.12 -20.71
N TRP A 189 1.07 -17.10 -20.34
CA TRP A 189 0.62 -17.28 -18.97
C TRP A 189 1.79 -17.60 -18.03
N SER A 190 2.71 -18.48 -18.44
CA SER A 190 3.88 -18.81 -17.65
C SER A 190 4.81 -17.61 -17.45
N GLU A 191 4.98 -16.77 -18.47
CA GLU A 191 5.78 -15.54 -18.38
C GLU A 191 5.11 -14.52 -17.43
N SER A 192 3.79 -14.33 -17.55
CA SER A 192 3.01 -13.45 -16.67
C SER A 192 3.02 -13.94 -15.21
N GLU A 193 3.01 -15.25 -14.96
CA GLU A 193 3.09 -15.82 -13.62
C GLU A 193 4.44 -15.52 -12.97
N GLU A 194 5.55 -15.67 -13.70
CA GLU A 194 6.88 -15.40 -13.16
C GLU A 194 7.11 -13.89 -12.93
N ASP A 195 6.58 -13.01 -13.78
CA ASP A 195 6.58 -11.56 -13.54
C ASP A 195 5.84 -11.19 -12.26
N THR A 196 4.61 -11.70 -12.10
CA THR A 196 3.80 -11.48 -10.89
C THR A 196 4.54 -11.96 -9.64
N LYS A 197 5.16 -13.14 -9.72
CA LYS A 197 5.95 -13.70 -8.61
C LYS A 197 7.18 -12.85 -8.30
N SER A 198 7.81 -12.24 -9.31
CA SER A 198 8.91 -11.29 -9.13
C SER A 198 8.45 -10.04 -8.39
N GLN A 199 7.36 -9.42 -8.82
CA GLN A 199 6.78 -8.25 -8.15
C GLN A 199 6.41 -8.56 -6.69
N LEU A 200 5.87 -9.75 -6.40
CA LEU A 200 5.58 -10.19 -5.04
C LEU A 200 6.84 -10.36 -4.17
N ARG A 201 7.96 -10.81 -4.75
CA ARG A 201 9.26 -10.86 -4.05
C ARG A 201 9.74 -9.46 -3.70
N ASP A 202 9.60 -8.50 -4.62
CA ASP A 202 10.00 -7.11 -4.39
C ASP A 202 9.16 -6.43 -3.30
N ILE A 203 7.83 -6.61 -3.35
CA ILE A 203 6.92 -6.13 -2.29
C ILE A 203 7.29 -6.73 -0.94
N ARG A 204 7.58 -8.04 -0.89
CA ARG A 204 8.00 -8.71 0.35
C ARG A 204 9.29 -8.10 0.90
N ASN A 205 10.28 -7.86 0.06
CA ASN A 205 11.55 -7.26 0.47
C ASN A 205 11.35 -5.83 0.99
N PHE A 206 10.54 -5.03 0.30
CA PHE A 206 10.17 -3.69 0.76
C PHE A 206 9.46 -3.72 2.12
N GLN A 207 8.55 -4.68 2.34
CA GLN A 207 7.87 -4.86 3.63
C GLN A 207 8.83 -5.24 4.76
N ILE A 208 9.86 -6.03 4.48
CA ILE A 208 10.89 -6.38 5.46
C ILE A 208 11.68 -5.12 5.84
N GLN A 209 12.16 -4.35 4.85
CA GLN A 209 12.89 -3.10 5.11
C GLN A 209 12.04 -2.10 5.90
N MET A 210 10.80 -1.89 5.50
CA MET A 210 9.88 -0.97 6.20
C MET A 210 9.67 -1.39 7.66
N ARG A 211 9.64 -2.70 7.95
CA ARG A 211 9.52 -3.19 9.33
C ARG A 211 10.77 -2.85 10.16
N GLU A 212 11.95 -2.96 9.57
CA GLU A 212 13.23 -2.59 10.20
C GLU A 212 13.26 -1.09 10.47
N ASP A 213 12.95 -0.25 9.48
CA ASP A 213 12.92 1.21 9.63
C ASP A 213 11.93 1.65 10.74
N VAL A 214 10.77 1.01 10.83
CA VAL A 214 9.78 1.26 11.89
C VAL A 214 10.30 0.81 13.26
N ALA A 215 11.07 -0.27 13.33
CA ALA A 215 11.69 -0.73 14.58
C ALA A 215 12.74 0.27 15.07
N ASP A 216 13.58 0.77 14.18
CA ASP A 216 14.61 1.79 14.48
C ASP A 216 13.96 3.11 14.93
N LEU A 217 12.90 3.56 14.25
CA LEU A 217 12.16 4.76 14.64
C LEU A 217 11.57 4.62 16.05
N ARG A 218 11.00 3.45 16.38
CA ARG A 218 10.48 3.18 17.73
C ARG A 218 11.57 3.21 18.78
N GLN A 219 12.76 2.68 18.47
CA GLN A 219 13.89 2.69 19.38
C GLN A 219 14.35 4.13 19.68
N ASN A 220 14.50 4.95 18.64
CA ASN A 220 14.84 6.37 18.78
C ASN A 220 13.79 7.12 19.61
N GLN A 221 12.50 6.85 19.39
CA GLN A 221 11.42 7.47 20.15
C GLN A 221 11.48 7.13 21.66
N ILE A 222 11.87 5.90 22.02
CA ILE A 222 12.05 5.49 23.41
C ILE A 222 13.24 6.24 24.05
N GLU A 223 14.33 6.44 23.30
CA GLU A 223 15.49 7.19 23.77
C GLU A 223 15.18 8.67 23.97
N ASP A 224 14.52 9.31 23.01
CA ASP A 224 14.04 10.69 23.13
C ASP A 224 13.13 10.87 24.35
N GLN A 225 12.24 9.90 24.61
CA GLN A 225 11.35 9.95 25.77
C GLN A 225 12.14 9.90 27.09
N LYS A 226 13.20 9.09 27.19
CA LYS A 226 14.08 9.06 28.38
C LYS A 226 14.80 10.39 28.57
N ILE A 227 15.34 10.97 27.50
CA ILE A 227 16.04 12.27 27.55
C ILE A 227 15.08 13.38 28.00
N LEU A 228 13.83 13.35 27.53
CA LEU A 228 12.79 14.30 27.92
C LEU A 228 12.46 14.17 29.41
N GLU A 229 12.31 12.95 29.93
CA GLU A 229 12.06 12.70 31.35
C GLU A 229 13.22 13.19 32.24
N ASP A 230 14.46 12.91 31.84
CA ASP A 230 15.66 13.42 32.54
C ASP A 230 15.72 14.95 32.55
N THR A 231 15.40 15.58 31.43
CA THR A 231 15.39 17.03 31.29
C THR A 231 14.29 17.65 32.15
N ARG A 232 13.10 17.05 32.18
CA ARG A 232 12.00 17.44 33.06
C ARG A 232 12.40 17.36 34.53
N PHE A 233 13.03 16.26 34.94
CA PHE A 233 13.51 16.10 36.31
C PHE A 233 14.51 17.20 36.71
N LYS A 234 15.46 17.52 35.82
CA LYS A 234 16.42 18.62 36.04
C LYS A 234 15.72 19.98 36.13
N LEU A 235 14.72 20.23 35.30
CA LEU A 235 13.93 21.46 35.32
C LEU A 235 13.16 21.62 36.63
N ASP A 236 12.54 20.54 37.13
CA ASP A 236 11.84 20.55 38.42
C ASP A 236 12.82 20.88 39.58
N LYS A 237 14.04 20.32 39.54
CA LYS A 237 15.09 20.66 40.51
C LYS A 237 15.53 22.12 40.42
N LEU A 238 15.69 22.66 39.22
CA LEU A 238 16.02 24.07 39.01
C LEU A 238 14.89 24.99 39.52
N SER A 239 13.63 24.67 39.22
CA SER A 239 12.48 25.42 39.72
C SER A 239 12.43 25.45 41.24
N GLN A 240 12.73 24.33 41.91
CA GLN A 240 12.79 24.27 43.37
C GLN A 240 13.94 25.11 43.94
N CYS A 241 15.10 25.11 43.29
CA CYS A 241 16.25 25.94 43.66
C CYS A 241 15.92 27.44 43.50
N GLN A 242 15.26 27.79 42.40
CA GLN A 242 14.83 29.15 42.11
C GLN A 242 13.84 29.66 43.17
N ALA A 243 12.88 28.84 43.60
CA ALA A 243 11.94 29.20 44.66
C ALA A 243 12.66 29.52 45.98
N LYS A 244 13.59 28.66 46.41
CA LYS A 244 14.41 28.91 47.61
C LYS A 244 15.27 30.17 47.50
N THR A 245 15.78 30.46 46.31
CA THR A 245 16.56 31.67 46.07
C THR A 245 15.69 32.91 46.18
N LEU A 246 14.45 32.86 45.68
CA LEU A 246 13.49 33.96 45.80
C LEU A 246 13.13 34.22 47.27
N GLU A 247 12.83 33.17 48.04
CA GLU A 247 12.59 33.27 49.49
C GLU A 247 13.76 33.93 50.22
N ALA A 248 15.00 33.49 49.96
CA ALA A 248 16.18 34.08 50.58
C ALA A 248 16.38 35.57 50.19
N VAL A 249 16.05 35.94 48.95
CA VAL A 249 16.11 37.34 48.51
C VAL A 249 15.05 38.19 49.22
N GLU A 250 13.83 37.68 49.37
CA GLU A 250 12.77 38.36 50.13
C GLU A 250 13.16 38.54 51.61
N GLU A 251 13.74 37.53 52.25
CA GLU A 251 14.27 37.63 53.62
C GLU A 251 15.37 38.69 53.74
N MET A 252 16.34 38.72 52.82
CA MET A 252 17.36 39.77 52.79
C MET A 252 16.75 41.16 52.60
N GLN A 253 15.72 41.30 51.77
CA GLN A 253 15.03 42.57 51.54
C GLN A 253 14.40 43.10 52.82
N VAL A 254 13.75 42.23 53.60
CA VAL A 254 13.19 42.56 54.93
C VAL A 254 14.30 42.98 55.88
N GLY A 255 15.37 42.20 56.00
CA GLY A 255 16.50 42.52 56.87
C GLY A 255 17.16 43.87 56.53
N ILE A 256 17.30 44.21 55.24
CA ILE A 256 17.80 45.52 54.82
C ILE A 256 16.89 46.66 55.30
N GLU A 257 15.58 46.48 55.25
CA GLU A 257 14.63 47.52 55.66
C GLU A 257 14.61 47.72 57.18
N GLU A 258 14.75 46.64 57.96
CA GLU A 258 14.94 46.70 59.41
C GLU A 258 16.23 47.45 59.78
N PHE A 259 17.35 47.14 59.12
CA PHE A 259 18.61 47.86 59.30
C PHE A 259 18.51 49.36 59.00
N LYS A 260 17.72 49.74 57.97
CA LYS A 260 17.46 51.16 57.69
C LYS A 260 16.69 51.82 58.83
N GLN A 261 15.67 51.16 59.38
CA GLN A 261 14.89 51.70 60.50
C GLN A 261 15.74 51.90 61.75
N GLU A 262 16.60 50.92 62.09
CA GLU A 262 17.54 51.05 63.21
C GLU A 262 18.54 52.20 62.99
N ALA A 263 19.10 52.32 61.78
CA ALA A 263 20.01 53.41 61.45
C ALA A 263 19.34 54.79 61.54
N GLU A 264 18.06 54.90 61.17
CA GLU A 264 17.28 56.13 61.29
C GLU A 264 16.94 56.46 62.76
N ALA A 265 16.61 55.45 63.57
CA ALA A 265 16.38 55.61 65.01
C ALA A 265 17.64 56.11 65.75
N LEU A 266 18.82 55.59 65.40
CA LEU A 266 20.09 56.05 65.94
C LEU A 266 20.41 57.51 65.58
N LYS A 267 20.00 58.00 64.40
CA LYS A 267 20.14 59.41 64.03
C LYS A 267 19.26 60.34 64.88
N ASN A 268 18.07 59.89 65.29
CA ASN A 268 17.12 60.70 66.05
C ASN A 268 17.49 60.91 67.52
N LEU A 269 18.39 60.07 68.08
CA LEU A 269 18.98 60.25 69.42
C LEU A 269 20.08 61.34 69.43
N ALA A 270 19.92 62.38 68.61
CA ALA A 270 20.93 63.42 68.39
C ALA A 270 21.40 64.08 69.71
N LYS A 271 22.73 64.16 69.84
CA LYS A 271 23.49 64.73 70.96
C LYS A 271 22.99 66.12 71.36
N VAL A 272 22.24 66.19 72.45
CA VAL A 272 22.14 67.43 73.23
C VAL A 272 23.40 67.51 74.09
N ASP A 273 24.22 68.55 73.89
CA ASP A 273 25.49 68.71 74.59
C ASP A 273 25.26 69.40 75.94
N PHE A 274 25.23 68.62 77.02
CA PHE A 274 25.07 69.13 78.39
C PHE A 274 26.41 69.48 79.07
N ARG A 275 27.53 69.58 78.32
CA ARG A 275 28.85 69.86 78.91
C ARG A 275 28.89 71.16 79.70
N GLU A 276 28.29 72.23 79.17
CA GLU A 276 28.25 73.52 79.88
C GLU A 276 27.52 73.44 81.21
N ASP A 277 26.37 72.73 81.25
CA ASP A 277 25.60 72.52 82.48
C ASP A 277 26.37 71.70 83.52
N ILE A 278 27.06 70.64 83.05
CA ILE A 278 27.91 69.79 83.89
C ILE A 278 29.05 70.61 84.48
N GLU A 279 29.77 71.39 83.67
CA GLU A 279 30.88 72.23 84.14
C GLU A 279 30.41 73.31 85.10
N TYR A 280 29.29 73.98 84.77
CA TYR A 280 28.69 75.02 85.60
C TYR A 280 28.41 74.52 87.02
N HIS A 281 27.88 73.31 87.16
CA HIS A 281 27.60 72.73 88.46
C HIS A 281 28.84 72.11 89.12
N ALA A 282 29.70 71.42 88.37
CA ALA A 282 30.87 70.74 88.89
C ALA A 282 31.92 71.71 89.47
N GLN A 283 32.11 72.90 88.88
CA GLN A 283 33.06 73.90 89.41
C GLN A 283 32.71 74.43 90.81
N ARG A 284 31.48 74.23 91.27
CA ARG A 284 31.02 74.65 92.62
C ARG A 284 31.23 73.57 93.68
N PHE A 285 31.74 72.42 93.28
CA PHE A 285 32.12 71.36 94.20
C PHE A 285 33.46 71.69 94.86
N GLN A 286 33.55 71.50 96.18
CA GLN A 286 34.80 71.59 96.90
C GLN A 286 35.40 70.19 97.01
N GLU A 287 36.60 70.01 96.46
CA GLU A 287 37.30 68.73 96.44
C GLU A 287 37.53 68.19 97.87
N GLY A 288 37.34 66.88 98.05
CA GLY A 288 37.43 66.22 99.36
C GLY A 288 36.20 66.36 100.24
N THR A 289 35.15 67.08 99.81
CA THR A 289 33.88 67.19 100.55
C THR A 289 32.82 66.23 99.98
N ARG A 290 31.94 65.69 100.83
CA ARG A 290 30.80 64.84 100.39
C ARG A 290 31.19 63.58 99.61
N GLU A 291 32.44 63.13 99.66
CA GLU A 291 32.94 61.94 98.93
C GLU A 291 32.13 60.66 99.20
N TRP A 292 31.59 60.53 100.42
CA TRP A 292 30.72 59.42 100.80
C TRP A 292 29.53 59.21 99.86
N ILE A 293 29.02 60.25 99.19
CA ILE A 293 27.89 60.10 98.27
C ILE A 293 28.32 59.57 96.91
N PHE A 294 29.51 59.95 96.43
CA PHE A 294 30.05 59.44 95.17
C PHE A 294 30.44 57.97 95.31
N GLN A 295 31.00 57.59 96.45
CA GLN A 295 31.24 56.18 96.77
C GLN A 295 29.94 55.35 96.67
N LYS A 296 28.82 55.85 97.19
CA LYS A 296 27.51 55.18 97.06
C LYS A 296 27.00 55.11 95.63
N ILE A 297 27.26 56.14 94.82
CA ILE A 297 26.89 56.15 93.40
C ILE A 297 27.70 55.09 92.65
N ASP A 298 29.01 55.01 92.90
CA ASP A 298 29.91 54.04 92.27
C ASP A 298 29.54 52.60 92.68
N GLU A 299 29.30 52.35 93.97
CA GLU A 299 28.84 51.05 94.47
C GLU A 299 27.52 50.62 93.79
N TRP A 300 26.58 51.54 93.58
CA TRP A 300 25.32 51.26 92.88
C TRP A 300 25.51 51.00 91.38
N LEU A 301 26.39 51.76 90.71
CA LEU A 301 26.70 51.57 89.29
C LEU A 301 27.44 50.25 89.02
N ASP A 302 28.22 49.76 89.99
CA ASP A 302 28.99 48.53 89.90
C ASP A 302 28.17 47.28 90.31
N ASP A 303 27.05 47.45 91.01
CA ASP A 303 26.16 46.36 91.39
C ASP A 303 25.35 45.83 90.20
N LYS A 304 25.92 44.85 89.50
CA LYS A 304 25.27 44.11 88.39
C LYS A 304 24.11 43.22 88.83
N SER A 305 23.91 43.01 90.14
CA SER A 305 22.85 42.17 90.69
C SER A 305 21.58 42.95 91.05
N SER A 306 21.63 44.29 91.04
CA SER A 306 20.48 45.13 91.34
C SER A 306 19.48 45.19 90.18
N GLU A 307 18.21 44.86 90.46
CA GLU A 307 17.10 45.09 89.51
C GLU A 307 16.76 46.58 89.38
N ASN A 308 17.19 47.42 90.33
CA ASN A 308 16.87 48.85 90.36
C ASN A 308 17.85 49.67 89.49
N ARG A 309 17.37 50.10 88.33
CA ARG A 309 18.12 50.95 87.37
C ARG A 309 17.99 52.46 87.60
N VAL A 310 17.35 52.87 88.69
CA VAL A 310 17.13 54.29 89.01
C VAL A 310 17.66 54.60 90.41
N MET A 311 18.55 55.59 90.50
CA MET A 311 19.03 56.14 91.76
C MET A 311 18.43 57.53 92.00
N VAL A 312 17.93 57.78 93.21
CA VAL A 312 17.32 59.05 93.60
C VAL A 312 18.20 59.76 94.63
N ILE A 313 18.70 60.95 94.27
CA ILE A 313 19.45 61.83 95.18
C ILE A 313 18.47 62.89 95.72
N SER A 314 18.10 62.79 97.00
CA SER A 314 17.14 63.69 97.66
C SER A 314 17.79 64.57 98.72
N GLY A 315 17.17 65.71 99.02
CA GLY A 315 17.66 66.69 99.98
C GLY A 315 17.00 68.06 99.80
N ASN A 316 17.11 68.93 100.81
CA ASN A 316 16.49 70.27 100.78
C ASN A 316 17.04 71.14 99.64
N ALA A 317 16.30 72.21 99.30
CA ALA A 317 16.76 73.21 98.33
C ALA A 317 18.12 73.80 98.77
N GLY A 318 19.02 74.05 97.81
CA GLY A 318 20.35 74.57 98.10
C GLY A 318 21.40 73.56 98.61
N MET A 319 21.01 72.31 98.92
CA MET A 319 21.94 71.30 99.47
C MET A 319 22.95 70.70 98.46
N GLY A 320 22.96 71.18 97.21
CA GLY A 320 23.95 70.78 96.21
C GLY A 320 23.61 69.53 95.37
N LYS A 321 22.34 69.11 95.30
CA LYS A 321 21.93 67.92 94.49
C LYS A 321 22.40 67.96 93.04
N SER A 322 22.17 69.08 92.34
CA SER A 322 22.61 69.25 90.93
C SER A 322 24.14 69.24 90.79
N VAL A 323 24.85 69.73 91.81
CA VAL A 323 26.33 69.66 91.86
C VAL A 323 26.77 68.20 91.95
N ILE A 324 26.11 67.39 92.77
CA ILE A 324 26.43 65.96 92.90
C ILE A 324 26.16 65.23 91.58
N SER A 325 25.02 65.46 90.92
CA SER A 325 24.73 64.85 89.60
C SER A 325 25.76 65.23 88.54
N ALA A 326 26.15 66.50 88.46
CA ALA A 326 27.14 66.98 87.51
C ALA A 326 28.53 66.40 87.78
N VAL A 327 28.97 66.36 89.03
CA VAL A 327 30.28 65.78 89.41
C VAL A 327 30.28 64.27 89.14
N ALA A 328 29.18 63.56 89.41
CA ALA A 328 29.06 62.14 89.09
C ALA A 328 29.19 61.90 87.57
N CYS A 329 28.46 62.66 86.74
CA CYS A 329 28.60 62.59 85.28
C CYS A 329 30.03 62.89 84.82
N LYS A 330 30.67 63.92 85.38
CA LYS A 330 32.06 64.28 85.05
C LYS A 330 33.04 63.16 85.40
N ARG A 331 32.95 62.58 86.60
CA ARG A 331 33.78 61.42 87.01
C ARG A 331 33.57 60.22 86.09
N MET A 332 32.32 59.90 85.74
CA MET A 332 32.02 58.81 84.83
C MET A 332 32.56 59.05 83.40
N GLN A 333 32.53 60.30 82.93
CA GLN A 333 33.10 60.70 81.64
C GLN A 333 34.62 60.54 81.65
N GLU A 334 35.30 61.01 82.69
CA GLU A 334 36.76 60.87 82.87
C GLU A 334 37.18 59.39 83.00
N ALA A 335 36.35 58.55 83.62
CA ALA A 335 36.56 57.10 83.69
C ALA A 335 36.24 56.35 82.38
N GLY A 336 35.73 57.03 81.34
CA GLY A 336 35.31 56.40 80.09
C GLY A 336 34.09 55.49 80.22
N ARG A 337 33.30 55.65 81.29
CA ARG A 337 32.14 54.80 81.63
C ARG A 337 30.79 55.43 81.26
N LEU A 338 30.79 56.68 80.77
CA LEU A 338 29.59 57.41 80.39
C LEU A 338 29.35 57.32 78.87
N SER A 339 28.31 56.60 78.46
CA SER A 339 27.90 56.53 77.04
C SER A 339 27.07 57.75 76.59
N GLY A 340 26.37 58.39 77.53
CA GLY A 340 25.56 59.58 77.29
C GLY A 340 24.91 60.08 78.58
N SER A 341 24.59 61.37 78.63
CA SER A 341 23.92 62.00 79.78
C SER A 341 22.82 62.93 79.29
N HIS A 342 21.68 62.93 79.99
CA HIS A 342 20.58 63.86 79.72
C HIS A 342 20.16 64.52 81.03
N PHE A 343 20.22 65.86 81.09
CA PHE A 343 19.84 66.64 82.27
C PHE A 343 18.44 67.24 82.08
N CYS A 344 17.43 66.59 82.67
CA CYS A 344 16.05 67.06 82.61
C CYS A 344 15.76 68.09 83.72
N GLN A 345 15.35 69.30 83.35
CA GLN A 345 15.01 70.37 84.30
C GLN A 345 13.49 70.55 84.42
N HIS A 346 12.95 70.45 85.65
CA HIS A 346 11.54 70.69 85.92
C HIS A 346 11.22 72.19 85.71
N ASN A 347 10.48 72.52 84.64
CA ASN A 347 10.12 73.86 84.11
C ASN A 347 10.92 74.38 82.89
N ASN A 348 11.82 73.58 82.30
CA ASN A 348 12.44 73.93 81.04
C ASN A 348 11.83 73.09 79.91
N VAL A 349 10.90 73.66 79.14
CA VAL A 349 10.18 72.98 78.04
C VAL A 349 11.06 72.86 76.78
N ARG A 350 12.33 73.25 76.85
CA ARG A 350 13.26 73.16 75.73
C ARG A 350 14.20 71.98 75.89
N TYR A 351 13.68 70.76 75.77
CA TYR A 351 14.44 69.59 75.30
C TYR A 351 13.51 68.65 74.55
#